data_AF-A0A1A3BUF4-F1
#
_entry.id   AF-A0A1A3BUF4-F1
#
_cell.length_a   1.000
_cell.length_b   1.000
_cell.length_c   1.000
_cell.angle_alpha   90.00
_cell.angle_beta   90.00
_cell.angle_gamma   90.00
#
_symmetry.space_group_name_H-M   'P 1'
#
loop_
_entity.id
_entity.type
_entity.pdbx_description
1 polymer ?
#
loop_
_entity_poly.entity_id
_entity_poly.type
_entity_poly.pdbx_seq_one_letter_code
_entity_poly.pdbx_strand_id
1 'polypeptide(L)'
;MPLAFGSDSPVTGMDPWATVRAATRHRTPGSALSARAAFAASTRGAWRAAGVRDGMTGTLVPGAVASYAVWEVDELEVSAPADAVQRWSTDQRSRVPPLPRLDGPSPRCRQTVHRGVSIYG
;
A
#
# COMPACT_ATOMS: atom_id res chain seq x y z
N MET A 1 -1.45 -11.21 -12.51
CA MET A 1 -1.51 -9.89 -13.20
C MET A 1 -1.16 -8.80 -12.19
N PRO A 2 -0.37 -7.77 -12.56
CA PRO A 2 -0.14 -6.62 -11.69
C PRO A 2 -1.41 -5.75 -11.58
N LEU A 3 -1.62 -5.13 -10.42
CA LEU A 3 -2.71 -4.20 -10.14
C LEU A 3 -2.09 -2.86 -9.67
N ALA A 4 -2.71 -1.76 -10.06
CA ALA A 4 -2.35 -0.42 -9.66
C ALA A 4 -3.61 0.39 -9.30
N PHE A 5 -3.45 1.40 -8.46
CA PHE A 5 -4.47 2.42 -8.26
C PHE A 5 -4.05 3.75 -8.88
N GLY A 6 -5.03 4.55 -9.29
CA GLY A 6 -4.88 5.95 -9.65
C GLY A 6 -6.05 6.73 -9.06
N SER A 7 -5.81 7.98 -8.67
CA SER A 7 -6.86 8.83 -8.09
C SER A 7 -7.71 9.53 -9.15
N ASP A 8 -7.29 9.52 -10.42
CA ASP A 8 -7.92 10.35 -11.46
C ASP A 8 -7.93 11.84 -11.09
N SER A 9 -6.83 12.34 -10.50
CA SER A 9 -6.70 13.76 -10.12
C SER A 9 -6.79 14.67 -11.35
N PRO A 10 -7.54 15.80 -11.29
CA PRO A 10 -8.11 16.42 -10.09
C PRO A 10 -9.54 15.97 -9.73
N VAL A 11 -10.13 14.99 -10.42
CA VAL A 11 -11.50 14.51 -10.14
C VAL A 11 -11.60 13.94 -8.72
N THR A 12 -10.64 13.12 -8.31
CA THR A 12 -10.47 12.74 -6.90
C THR A 12 -9.12 13.23 -6.38
N GLY A 13 -9.14 13.82 -5.18
CA GLY A 13 -7.93 14.26 -4.50
C GLY A 13 -6.93 13.13 -4.27
N MET A 14 -5.65 13.50 -4.14
CA MET A 14 -4.58 12.55 -3.87
C MET A 14 -4.54 12.17 -2.38
N ASP A 15 -5.34 11.16 -1.99
CA ASP A 15 -5.20 10.45 -0.71
C ASP A 15 -5.00 8.94 -0.96
N PRO A 16 -3.75 8.44 -0.91
CA PRO A 16 -3.47 7.03 -1.14
C PRO A 16 -4.04 6.11 -0.05
N TRP A 17 -4.20 6.60 1.19
CA TRP A 17 -4.75 5.80 2.29
C TRP A 17 -6.27 5.70 2.21
N ALA A 18 -6.96 6.75 1.75
CA ALA A 18 -8.37 6.67 1.39
C ALA A 18 -8.61 5.66 0.26
N THR A 19 -7.74 5.62 -0.74
CA THR A 19 -7.79 4.62 -1.81
C THR A 19 -7.64 3.19 -1.27
N VAL A 20 -6.66 2.95 -0.40
CA VAL A 20 -6.47 1.64 0.25
C VAL A 20 -7.71 1.24 1.05
N ARG A 21 -8.28 2.17 1.83
CA ARG A 21 -9.50 1.96 2.62
C ARG A 21 -10.72 1.66 1.75
N ALA A 22 -10.88 2.36 0.63
CA ALA A 22 -11.97 2.12 -0.31
C ALA A 22 -11.87 0.72 -0.95
N ALA A 23 -10.65 0.29 -1.28
CA ALA A 23 -10.42 -1.04 -1.86
C ALA A 23 -10.68 -2.19 -0.87
N THR A 24 -10.38 -1.99 0.42
CA THR A 24 -10.68 -3.00 1.47
C THR A 24 -12.14 -3.04 1.87
N ARG A 25 -12.88 -1.94 1.66
CA ARG A 25 -14.31 -1.80 1.96
C ARG A 25 -15.15 -1.73 0.69
N HIS A 26 -14.75 -2.46 -0.34
CA HIS A 26 -15.43 -2.43 -1.63
C HIS A 26 -16.91 -2.79 -1.47
N ARG A 27 -17.80 -1.96 -2.05
CA ARG A 27 -19.26 -2.11 -1.88
C ARG A 27 -19.83 -3.41 -2.45
N THR A 28 -19.21 -3.96 -3.50
CA THR A 28 -19.64 -5.21 -4.14
C THR A 28 -19.11 -6.40 -3.33
N PRO A 29 -19.98 -7.29 -2.83
CA PRO A 29 -19.56 -8.50 -2.12
C PRO A 29 -18.56 -9.32 -2.94
N GLY A 30 -17.51 -9.83 -2.28
CA GLY A 30 -16.46 -10.62 -2.92
C GLY A 30 -15.45 -9.84 -3.77
N SER A 31 -15.59 -8.51 -3.90
CA SER A 31 -14.66 -7.66 -4.67
C SER A 31 -13.67 -6.87 -3.80
N ALA A 32 -13.76 -7.00 -2.46
CA ALA A 32 -12.85 -6.35 -1.54
C ALA A 32 -11.44 -6.96 -1.62
N LEU A 33 -10.42 -6.11 -1.49
CA LEU A 33 -9.04 -6.55 -1.37
C LEU A 33 -8.62 -6.67 0.10
N SER A 34 -7.64 -7.53 0.39
CA SER A 34 -6.94 -7.44 1.67
C SER A 34 -6.17 -6.12 1.76
N ALA A 35 -5.98 -5.59 2.98
CA ALA A 35 -5.22 -4.35 3.19
C ALA A 35 -3.82 -4.42 2.57
N ARG A 36 -3.18 -5.58 2.67
CA ARG A 36 -1.88 -5.86 2.04
C ARG A 36 -1.95 -5.83 0.51
N ALA A 37 -2.96 -6.44 -0.11
CA ALA A 37 -3.10 -6.42 -1.56
C ALA A 37 -3.36 -5.00 -2.07
N ALA A 38 -4.20 -4.22 -1.38
CA ALA A 38 -4.45 -2.82 -1.68
C ALA A 38 -3.17 -1.97 -1.53
N PHE A 39 -2.43 -2.10 -0.43
CA PHE A 39 -1.15 -1.41 -0.23
C PHE A 39 -0.11 -1.80 -1.29
N ALA A 40 -0.04 -3.08 -1.66
CA ALA A 40 0.85 -3.56 -2.71
C ALA A 40 0.48 -2.96 -4.07
N ALA A 41 -0.81 -2.75 -4.37
CA ALA A 41 -1.25 -2.10 -5.60
C ALA A 41 -0.76 -0.64 -5.71
N SER A 42 -0.65 0.08 -4.59
CA SER A 42 -0.09 1.45 -4.55
C SER A 42 1.44 1.52 -4.54
N THR A 43 2.16 0.38 -4.44
CA THR A 43 3.62 0.34 -4.31
C THR A 43 4.24 -0.50 -5.42
N ARG A 44 4.81 -1.67 -5.11
CA ARG A 44 5.43 -2.57 -6.10
C ARG A 44 4.46 -2.98 -7.22
N GLY A 45 3.17 -3.13 -6.92
CA GLY A 45 2.14 -3.46 -7.90
C GLY A 45 2.01 -2.41 -8.99
N ALA A 46 1.95 -1.13 -8.62
CA ALA A 46 1.90 0.00 -9.55
C ALA A 46 3.11 0.03 -10.49
N TRP A 47 4.32 -0.13 -9.96
CA TRP A 47 5.54 -0.17 -10.79
C TRP A 47 5.54 -1.33 -11.79
N ARG A 48 5.09 -2.51 -11.37
CA ARG A 48 4.95 -3.67 -12.26
C ARG A 48 3.89 -3.45 -13.33
N ALA A 49 2.77 -2.79 -12.99
CA ALA A 49 1.73 -2.42 -13.95
C ALA A 49 2.26 -1.41 -14.98
N ALA A 50 3.12 -0.49 -14.56
CA ALA A 50 3.82 0.47 -15.42
C ALA A 50 4.99 -0.14 -16.23
N GLY A 51 5.20 -1.46 -16.19
CA GLY A 51 6.24 -2.15 -16.96
C GLY A 51 7.60 -2.27 -16.26
N VAL A 52 7.78 -1.69 -15.07
CA VAL A 52 9.02 -1.83 -14.28
C VAL A 52 9.01 -3.15 -13.52
N ARG A 53 9.81 -4.12 -14.00
CA ARG A 53 9.83 -5.51 -13.52
C ARG A 53 11.21 -5.95 -12.99
N ASP A 54 11.96 -5.03 -12.42
CA ASP A 54 13.30 -5.27 -11.83
C ASP A 54 13.29 -6.03 -10.48
N GLY A 55 12.10 -6.27 -9.93
CA GLY A 55 11.92 -6.98 -8.65
C GLY A 55 12.17 -6.12 -7.40
N MET A 56 12.70 -4.91 -7.53
CA MET A 56 13.15 -4.06 -6.42
C MET A 56 12.37 -2.75 -6.33
N THR A 57 12.01 -2.13 -7.45
CA THR A 57 11.31 -0.85 -7.45
C THR A 57 9.94 -0.98 -6.76
N GLY A 58 9.65 -0.04 -5.86
CA GLY A 58 8.46 -0.09 -4.99
C GLY A 58 8.59 -1.00 -3.77
N THR A 59 9.80 -1.42 -3.41
CA THR A 59 10.12 -2.15 -2.17
C THR A 59 11.22 -1.45 -1.37
N LEU A 60 11.33 -1.76 -0.08
CA LEU A 60 12.38 -1.27 0.80
C LEU A 60 13.36 -2.41 1.13
N VAL A 61 14.36 -2.58 0.27
CA VAL A 61 15.43 -3.57 0.42
C VAL A 61 16.78 -2.93 0.06
N PRO A 62 17.91 -3.41 0.59
CA PRO A 62 19.23 -2.95 0.17
C PRO A 62 19.41 -3.04 -1.36
N GLY A 63 19.92 -1.97 -1.97
CA GLY A 63 20.13 -1.88 -3.42
C GLY A 63 18.94 -1.33 -4.22
N ALA A 64 17.73 -1.25 -3.63
CA ALA A 64 16.61 -0.57 -4.27
C ALA A 64 16.81 0.96 -4.29
N VAL A 65 16.25 1.62 -5.30
CA VAL A 65 16.20 3.08 -5.37
C VAL A 65 15.53 3.63 -4.11
N ALA A 66 16.15 4.64 -3.47
CA ALA A 66 15.63 5.30 -2.28
C ALA A 66 14.41 6.18 -2.60
N SER A 67 13.27 5.54 -2.90
CA SER A 67 11.98 6.18 -3.13
C SER A 67 10.97 5.65 -2.12
N TYR A 68 10.62 6.46 -1.12
CA TYR A 68 9.78 6.06 0.01
C TYR A 68 9.05 7.25 0.61
N ALA A 69 8.03 6.96 1.43
CA ALA A 69 7.33 7.96 2.21
C ALA A 69 7.30 7.54 3.69
N VAL A 70 7.46 8.51 4.57
CA VAL A 70 7.34 8.37 6.03
C VAL A 70 5.97 8.90 6.43
N TRP A 71 5.23 8.10 7.20
CA TRP A 71 3.87 8.42 7.63
C TRP A 71 3.81 8.46 9.15
N GLU A 72 3.14 9.47 9.68
CA GLU A 72 2.63 9.44 11.05
C GLU A 72 1.31 8.69 11.07
N VAL A 73 1.22 7.74 12.00
CA VAL A 73 0.13 6.78 12.13
C VAL A 73 -0.22 6.69 13.61
N ASP A 74 -1.51 6.57 13.93
CA ASP A 74 -1.94 6.43 15.33
C ASP A 74 -1.67 5.01 15.85
N GLU A 75 -2.12 4.01 15.09
CA GLU A 75 -2.00 2.60 15.45
C GLU A 75 -1.70 1.73 14.22
N LEU A 76 -0.88 0.71 14.43
CA LEU A 76 -0.45 -0.27 13.45
C LEU A 76 -1.07 -1.63 13.78
N GLU A 77 -1.71 -2.26 12.80
CA GLU A 77 -2.36 -3.55 12.95
C GLU A 77 -1.82 -4.58 11.96
N VAL A 78 -1.73 -5.84 12.42
CA VAL A 78 -1.58 -6.98 11.52
C VAL A 78 -2.97 -7.47 11.18
N SER A 79 -3.51 -6.98 10.06
CA SER A 79 -4.84 -7.37 9.61
C SER A 79 -4.80 -8.80 9.02
N ALA A 80 -5.41 -9.75 9.73
CA ALA A 80 -5.76 -11.07 9.17
C ALA A 80 -7.17 -10.97 8.55
N PRO A 81 -7.40 -11.38 7.29
CA PRO A 81 -8.73 -11.38 6.68
C PRO A 81 -9.71 -12.22 7.50
N ALA A 82 -10.90 -11.68 7.74
CA ALA A 82 -11.94 -12.37 8.50
C ALA A 82 -12.48 -13.60 7.76
N ASP A 83 -12.64 -13.55 6.43
CA ASP A 83 -13.07 -14.72 5.64
C ASP A 83 -12.65 -14.59 4.16
N ALA A 84 -12.22 -15.71 3.59
CA ALA A 84 -12.05 -15.99 2.16
C ALA A 84 -11.05 -15.15 1.34
N VAL A 85 -9.74 -15.49 1.42
CA VAL A 85 -8.95 -16.08 0.31
C VAL A 85 -7.74 -16.79 0.96
N GLN A 86 -7.88 -18.11 1.14
CA GLN A 86 -6.82 -19.04 1.55
C GLN A 86 -5.77 -19.15 0.42
N ARG A 87 -4.90 -18.15 0.29
CA ARG A 87 -3.77 -18.22 -0.67
C ARG A 87 -2.50 -17.52 -0.22
N TRP A 88 -2.38 -17.24 1.07
CA TRP A 88 -1.19 -16.64 1.65
C TRP A 88 -0.96 -17.20 3.04
N SER A 89 0.32 -17.42 3.37
CA SER A 89 0.73 -17.95 4.66
C SER A 89 0.45 -16.93 5.76
N THR A 90 -0.35 -17.34 6.75
CA THR A 90 -0.54 -16.65 8.03
C THR A 90 0.61 -16.91 9.02
N ASP A 91 1.66 -17.63 8.59
CA ASP A 91 2.80 -17.99 9.44
C ASP A 91 3.46 -16.74 10.02
N GLN A 92 3.64 -16.72 11.34
CA GLN A 92 4.26 -15.64 12.11
C GLN A 92 5.70 -15.32 11.63
N ARG A 93 6.37 -16.28 10.97
CA ARG A 93 7.68 -16.09 10.30
C ARG A 93 7.62 -15.21 9.06
N SER A 94 6.44 -14.94 8.52
CA SER A 94 6.26 -14.17 7.29
C SER A 94 6.62 -12.68 7.43
N ARG A 95 6.88 -12.19 8.65
CA ARG A 95 7.35 -10.82 8.95
C ARG A 95 6.58 -9.76 8.17
N VAL A 96 5.26 -9.95 8.01
CA VAL A 96 4.41 -9.00 7.29
C VAL A 96 4.41 -7.72 8.11
N PRO A 97 4.92 -6.59 7.56
CA PRO A 97 4.89 -5.34 8.29
C PRO A 97 3.42 -4.97 8.59
N PRO A 98 3.11 -4.55 9.81
CA PRO A 98 1.76 -4.09 10.13
C PRO A 98 1.44 -2.86 9.28
N LEU A 99 0.16 -2.68 8.98
CA LEU A 99 -0.35 -1.53 8.24
C LEU A 99 -1.11 -0.61 9.20
N PRO A 100 -1.26 0.69 8.88
CA PRO A 100 -2.10 1.58 9.66
C PRO A 100 -3.53 1.08 9.74
N ARG A 101 -4.18 1.36 10.87
CA ARG A 101 -5.63 1.19 11.00
C ARG A 101 -6.39 1.92 9.90
N LEU A 102 -7.33 1.22 9.28
CA LEU A 102 -8.14 1.73 8.18
C LEU A 102 -9.54 2.16 8.61
N ASP A 103 -9.86 2.17 9.89
CA ASP A 103 -11.08 2.73 10.47
C ASP A 103 -10.90 4.10 11.14
N GLY A 104 -9.65 4.46 11.46
CA GLY A 104 -9.28 5.77 11.97
C GLY A 104 -9.00 6.83 10.88
N PRO A 105 -8.48 8.01 11.27
CA PRO A 105 -8.06 9.05 10.33
C PRO A 105 -7.01 8.53 9.32
N SER A 106 -6.91 9.18 8.16
CA SER A 106 -5.84 8.86 7.20
C SER A 106 -4.47 9.23 7.81
N PRO A 107 -3.46 8.36 7.69
CA PRO A 107 -2.09 8.70 8.07
C PRO A 107 -1.60 10.00 7.45
N ARG A 108 -0.81 10.77 8.20
CA ARG A 108 -0.25 12.04 7.73
C ARG A 108 1.14 11.81 7.15
N CYS A 109 1.36 12.23 5.90
CA CYS A 109 2.69 12.15 5.31
C CYS A 109 3.60 13.14 6.05
N ARG A 110 4.73 12.64 6.56
CA ARG A 110 5.78 13.43 7.21
C ARG A 110 6.94 13.72 6.29
N GLN A 111 7.26 12.80 5.39
CA GLN A 111 8.33 12.99 4.43
C GLN A 111 8.08 12.14 3.18
N THR A 112 8.46 12.66 2.02
CA THR A 112 8.58 11.87 0.79
C THR A 112 9.98 12.04 0.22
N VAL A 113 10.64 10.92 -0.02
CA VAL A 113 11.96 10.86 -0.66
C VAL A 113 11.78 10.17 -2.01
N HIS A 114 12.34 10.75 -3.07
CA HIS A 114 12.37 10.16 -4.39
C HIS A 114 13.80 10.11 -4.90
N ARG A 115 14.29 8.91 -5.24
CA ARG A 115 15.67 8.69 -5.73
C ARG A 115 16.74 9.30 -4.80
N GLY A 116 16.53 9.21 -3.49
CA GLY A 116 17.44 9.74 -2.47
C GLY A 116 17.26 11.23 -2.16
N VAL A 117 16.37 11.95 -2.85
CA VAL A 117 16.11 13.38 -2.64
C VAL A 117 14.79 13.57 -1.90
N SER A 118 14.81 14.32 -0.78
CA SER A 118 13.59 14.73 -0.08
C SER A 118 12.82 15.74 -0.93
N ILE A 119 11.58 15.40 -1.31
CA ILE A 119 10.70 16.25 -2.13
C ILE A 119 9.51 16.82 -1.32
N TYR A 120 9.35 16.36 -0.09
CA TYR A 120 8.39 16.84 0.90
C TYR A 120 8.90 16.43 2.27
N GLY A 121 8.76 17.29 3.28
CA GLY A 121 9.11 17.00 4.67
C GLY A 121 9.57 18.23 5.43
#